data_AF-A0A7K2P7R4-F1
#
_entry.id   AF-A0A7K2P7R4-F1
#
_cell.length_a   1.000
_cell.length_b   1.000
_cell.length_c   1.000
_cell.angle_alpha   90.00
_cell.angle_beta   90.00
_cell.angle_gamma   90.00
#
_symmetry.space_group_name_H-M   'P 1'
#
loop_
_entity.id
_entity.type
_entity.pdbx_description
1 polymer ?
#
loop_
_entity_poly.entity_id
_entity_poly.type
_entity_poly.pdbx_seq_one_letter_code
_entity_poly.pdbx_strand_id
1 'polypeptide(L)'
;QHPDTPLAHPVELVAGAHDTDRGPSLHSVWTYADAVLSEAEVRRLGEGWFRALKALVEHAGRPEASGLTPSDVSLTSLSEDDISRLESEWGSL
;
A
#
# COMPACT_ATOMS: atom_id res chain seq x y z
N GLN A 1 6.13 -15.63 -7.13
CA GLN A 1 6.02 -16.61 -6.03
C GLN A 1 6.04 -18.01 -6.66
N HIS A 2 6.85 -18.93 -6.13
CA HIS A 2 6.80 -20.34 -6.54
C HIS A 2 5.50 -20.96 -5.99
N PRO A 3 4.85 -21.87 -6.73
CA PRO A 3 3.54 -22.42 -6.37
C PRO A 3 3.53 -23.24 -5.06
N ASP A 4 4.69 -23.66 -4.55
CA ASP A 4 4.81 -24.59 -3.42
C ASP A 4 5.28 -23.94 -2.11
N THR A 5 5.41 -22.61 -2.04
CA THR A 5 5.74 -21.94 -0.76
C THR A 5 4.50 -21.92 0.14
N PRO A 6 4.56 -22.49 1.37
CA PRO A 6 3.45 -22.42 2.31
C PRO A 6 3.13 -20.96 2.67
N LEU A 7 1.85 -20.61 2.70
CA LEU A 7 1.43 -19.27 3.13
C LEU A 7 1.78 -19.05 4.61
N ALA A 8 2.35 -17.89 4.93
CA ALA A 8 2.65 -17.52 6.32
C ALA A 8 1.37 -17.15 7.10
N HIS A 9 0.34 -16.73 6.37
CA HIS A 9 -0.94 -16.28 6.90
C HIS A 9 -2.12 -16.89 6.13
N PRO A 10 -3.33 -17.00 6.72
CA PRO A 10 -4.49 -17.56 6.02
C PRO A 10 -4.90 -16.79 4.75
N VAL A 11 -4.53 -15.51 4.66
CA VAL A 11 -4.72 -14.66 3.48
C VAL A 11 -3.54 -13.70 3.35
N GLU A 12 -3.09 -13.51 2.11
CA GLU A 12 -2.06 -12.54 1.72
C GLU A 12 -2.62 -11.65 0.60
N LEU A 13 -2.34 -10.35 0.69
CA LEU A 13 -2.73 -9.34 -0.29
C LEU A 13 -1.47 -8.67 -0.84
N VAL A 14 -1.31 -8.70 -2.15
CA VAL A 14 -0.32 -7.89 -2.88
C VAL A 14 -1.07 -6.90 -3.73
N ALA A 15 -0.77 -5.60 -3.58
CA ALA A 15 -1.39 -4.55 -4.35
C ALA A 15 -0.36 -3.66 -5.04
N GLY A 16 -0.68 -3.17 -6.24
CA GLY A 16 0.17 -2.29 -7.03
C GLY A 16 -0.66 -1.34 -7.88
N ALA A 17 -0.23 -0.08 -7.97
CA ALA A 17 -0.78 0.85 -8.93
C ALA A 17 -0.04 0.69 -10.26
N HIS A 18 -0.80 0.57 -11.35
CA HIS A 18 -0.27 0.48 -12.70
C HIS A 18 -0.83 1.60 -13.56
N ASP A 19 0.01 2.24 -14.35
CA ASP A 19 -0.44 3.22 -15.32
C ASP A 19 -1.21 2.54 -16.46
N THR A 20 -2.34 3.15 -16.82
CA THR A 20 -3.17 2.74 -17.96
C THR A 20 -3.48 3.96 -18.81
N ASP A 21 -4.02 3.77 -20.02
CA ASP A 21 -4.47 4.88 -20.87
C ASP A 21 -5.55 5.76 -20.22
N ARG A 22 -6.18 5.29 -19.13
CA ARG A 22 -7.18 6.03 -18.34
C ARG A 22 -6.63 6.59 -17.03
N GLY A 23 -5.31 6.54 -16.83
CA GLY A 23 -4.62 6.92 -15.60
C GLY A 23 -4.26 5.73 -14.70
N PRO A 24 -3.70 6.00 -13.50
CA PRO A 24 -3.29 4.96 -12.57
C PRO A 24 -4.48 4.09 -12.12
N SER A 25 -4.28 2.77 -12.13
CA SER A 25 -5.27 1.79 -11.69
C SER A 25 -4.67 0.88 -10.62
N LEU A 26 -5.36 0.75 -9.49
CA LEU A 26 -4.96 -0.15 -8.41
C LEU A 26 -5.37 -1.58 -8.76
N HIS A 27 -4.40 -2.47 -8.83
CA HIS A 27 -4.59 -3.90 -8.95
C HIS A 27 -4.23 -4.60 -7.64
N SER A 28 -4.93 -5.69 -7.33
CA SER A 28 -4.68 -6.50 -6.13
C SER A 28 -4.79 -7.98 -6.44
N VAL A 29 -3.80 -8.74 -5.98
CA VAL A 29 -3.80 -10.20 -5.99
C VAL A 29 -4.03 -10.70 -4.57
N TRP A 30 -5.00 -11.59 -4.41
CA TRP A 30 -5.35 -12.22 -3.14
C TRP A 30 -5.00 -13.70 -3.20
N THR A 31 -4.12 -14.13 -2.32
CA THR A 31 -3.75 -15.55 -2.14
C THR A 31 -4.26 -16.00 -0.78
N TYR A 32 -4.89 -17.17 -0.70
CA TYR A 32 -5.51 -17.63 0.54
C TYR A 32 -5.47 -19.16 0.67
N ALA A 33 -5.46 -19.62 1.93
CA ALA A 33 -5.56 -21.04 2.25
C ALA A 33 -7.03 -21.50 2.15
N ASP A 34 -7.37 -22.21 1.08
CA ASP A 34 -8.73 -22.67 0.78
C ASP A 34 -9.32 -23.62 1.83
N ALA A 35 -8.46 -24.35 2.55
CA ALA A 35 -8.83 -25.18 3.70
C ALA A 35 -9.32 -24.37 4.91
N VAL A 36 -9.04 -23.06 4.96
CA VAL A 36 -9.37 -22.16 6.08
C VAL A 36 -10.38 -21.10 5.67
N LEU A 37 -10.27 -20.57 4.44
CA LEU A 37 -11.11 -19.50 3.92
C LEU A 37 -11.74 -19.89 2.59
N SER A 38 -13.05 -19.68 2.47
CA SER A 38 -13.76 -19.79 1.19
C SER A 38 -13.46 -18.60 0.28
N GLU A 39 -13.59 -18.80 -1.03
CA GLU A 39 -13.51 -17.70 -2.00
C GLU A 39 -14.49 -16.57 -1.66
N ALA A 40 -15.69 -16.91 -1.19
CA ALA A 40 -16.71 -15.94 -0.81
C ALA A 40 -16.26 -15.07 0.38
N GLU A 41 -15.51 -15.62 1.34
CA GLU A 41 -14.96 -14.85 2.47
C GLU A 41 -13.88 -13.86 1.99
N VAL A 42 -12.96 -14.33 1.16
CA VAL A 42 -11.89 -13.48 0.62
C VAL A 42 -12.45 -12.42 -0.32
N ARG A 43 -13.50 -12.74 -1.08
CA ARG A 43 -14.23 -11.77 -1.90
C ARG A 43 -14.84 -10.65 -1.05
N ARG A 44 -15.53 -11.01 0.04
CA ARG A 44 -16.12 -10.03 0.96
C ARG A 44 -15.06 -9.13 1.60
N LEU A 45 -13.90 -9.71 1.94
CA LEU A 45 -12.76 -8.94 2.45
C LEU A 45 -12.23 -7.96 1.40
N GLY A 46 -12.02 -8.41 0.17
CA GLY A 46 -11.58 -7.55 -0.94
C GLY A 46 -12.56 -6.42 -1.22
N GLU A 47 -13.86 -6.69 -1.27
CA GLU A 47 -14.88 -5.67 -1.43
C GLU A 47 -14.88 -4.66 -0.27
N GLY A 48 -14.70 -5.12 0.97
CA GLY A 48 -14.56 -4.27 2.15
C GLY A 48 -13.33 -3.36 2.07
N TRP A 49 -12.19 -3.92 1.65
CA TRP A 49 -10.95 -3.18 1.46
C TRP A 49 -11.10 -2.09 0.39
N PHE A 50 -11.68 -2.39 -0.77
CA PHE A 50 -11.94 -1.38 -1.79
C PHE A 50 -12.96 -0.32 -1.36
N ARG A 51 -13.98 -0.68 -0.56
CA ARG A 51 -14.89 0.32 0.04
C ARG A 51 -14.15 1.26 0.98
N ALA A 52 -13.26 0.73 1.83
CA ALA A 52 -12.46 1.54 2.74
C ALA A 52 -11.53 2.50 1.98
N LEU A 53 -10.84 2.02 0.93
CA LEU A 53 -10.00 2.86 0.08
C LEU A 53 -10.77 4.00 -0.60
N LYS A 54 -11.97 3.71 -1.12
CA LYS A 54 -12.84 4.76 -1.69
C LYS A 54 -13.22 5.82 -0.65
N ALA A 55 -13.56 5.39 0.57
CA ALA A 55 -13.86 6.31 1.66
C ALA A 55 -12.64 7.18 2.04
N LEU A 56 -11.43 6.63 2.01
CA LEU A 56 -10.19 7.40 2.21
C LEU A 56 -9.95 8.43 1.10
N VAL A 57 -10.16 8.05 -0.16
CA VAL A 57 -10.04 8.98 -1.30
C VAL A 57 -11.08 10.10 -1.21
N GLU A 58 -12.33 9.76 -0.88
CA GLU A 58 -13.40 10.74 -0.66
C GLU A 58 -13.09 11.68 0.50
N HIS A 59 -12.46 11.18 1.57
CA HIS A 59 -12.04 12.01 2.69
C HIS A 59 -10.90 12.95 2.29
N ALA A 60 -9.84 12.44 1.65
CA ALA A 60 -8.69 13.22 1.22
C ALA A 60 -9.03 14.28 0.16
N GLY A 61 -10.05 14.05 -0.65
CA GLY A 61 -10.55 15.02 -1.62
C GLY A 61 -11.31 16.21 -1.02
N ARG A 62 -11.56 16.23 0.30
CA ARG A 62 -12.22 17.34 0.97
C ARG A 62 -11.22 18.47 1.23
N PRO A 63 -11.58 19.75 0.97
CA PRO A 63 -10.70 20.90 1.19
C PRO A 63 -10.12 20.95 2.62
N GLU A 64 -10.90 20.54 3.61
CA GLU A 64 -10.53 20.52 5.03
C GLU A 64 -9.64 19.33 5.45
N ALA A 65 -9.49 18.31 4.60
CA ALA A 65 -8.59 17.18 4.82
C ALA A 65 -7.19 17.41 4.24
N SER A 66 -6.98 18.54 3.55
CA SER A 66 -5.68 19.00 3.03
C SER A 66 -4.82 19.64 4.14
N GLY A 67 -4.75 19.00 5.30
CA GLY A 67 -3.67 19.20 6.24
C GLY A 67 -2.74 18.01 6.11
N LEU A 68 -1.50 18.22 5.69
CA LEU A 68 -0.45 17.23 5.94
C LEU A 68 -0.57 16.85 7.42
N THR A 69 -0.74 15.57 7.70
CA THR A 69 -0.61 15.14 9.09
C THR A 69 0.87 15.26 9.44
N PRO A 70 1.26 15.57 10.69
CA PRO A 70 2.67 15.61 11.10
C PRO A 70 3.43 14.31 10.79
N SER A 71 2.73 13.19 10.56
CA SER A 71 3.28 11.91 10.11
C SER A 71 3.73 11.89 8.64
N ASP A 72 3.22 12.81 7.80
CA ASP A 72 3.56 12.93 6.38
C ASP A 72 4.83 13.77 6.12
N VAL A 73 5.33 14.47 7.15
CA VAL A 73 6.54 15.31 7.09
C VAL A 73 7.41 15.12 8.33
N SER A 74 8.04 13.95 8.48
CA SER A 74 9.14 13.81 9.45
C SER A 74 10.48 14.27 8.85
N LEU A 75 10.57 15.54 8.46
CA LEU A 75 11.81 16.13 7.89
C LEU A 75 12.22 17.44 8.58
N THR A 76 11.73 17.72 9.79
CA THR A 76 12.08 18.95 10.53
C THR A 76 13.35 18.83 11.39
N SER A 77 14.07 17.70 11.37
CA SER A 77 15.30 17.56 12.16
C SER A 77 16.49 16.94 11.44
N LEU A 78 16.45 16.75 10.12
CA LEU A 78 17.64 16.31 9.40
C LEU A 78 18.57 17.52 9.23
N SER A 79 19.74 17.47 9.87
CA SER A 79 20.80 18.46 9.65
C SER A 79 21.52 18.17 8.33
N GLU A 80 22.36 19.10 7.88
CA GLU A 80 23.20 18.89 6.68
C GLU A 80 24.09 17.63 6.81
N ASP A 81 24.44 17.21 8.02
CA ASP A 81 25.17 15.96 8.28
C ASP A 81 24.35 14.71 7.93
N ASP A 82 23.03 14.73 8.18
CA ASP A 82 22.15 13.60 7.86
C ASP A 82 21.92 13.47 6.35
N ILE A 83 21.87 14.60 5.64
CA ILE A 83 21.80 14.65 4.18
C ILE A 83 23.08 14.09 3.57
N SER A 84 24.24 14.53 4.07
CA SER A 84 25.54 14.06 3.56
C SER A 84 25.76 12.56 3.80
N ARG A 85 25.24 12.03 4.91
CA ARG A 85 25.27 10.59 5.20
C ARG A 85 24.42 9.79 4.20
N LEU A 86 23.21 10.26 3.90
CA LEU A 86 22.32 9.61 2.94
C LEU A 86 22.89 9.63 1.52
N GLU A 87 23.53 10.73 1.13
CA GLU A 87 24.24 10.86 -0.15
C GLU A 87 25.45 9.90 -0.25
N SER A 88 26.16 9.63 0.85
CA SER A 88 27.25 8.66 0.86
C SER A 88 26.78 7.19 0.77
N GLU A 89 25.59 6.87 1.32
CA GLU A 89 25.05 5.49 1.32
C GLU A 89 24.40 5.11 -0.02
N TRP A 90 23.81 6.08 -0.74
CA TRP A 90 23.16 5.85 -2.03
C TRP A 90 23.92 6.39 -3.25
N GLY A 91 25.02 7.12 -3.05
CA GLY A 91 25.88 7.69 -4.10
C GLY A 91 26.87 6.72 -4.76
N SER A 92 26.73 5.41 -4.55
CA SER A 92 27.52 4.39 -5.24
C SER A 92 26.61 3.30 -5.82
N LEU A 93 25.94 3.64 -6.93
CA LEU A 93 25.65 2.67 -7.99
C LEU A 93 26.51 3.00 -9.21
#